data_AF-A0AAI9RLY3-F1
#
_entry.id   AF-A0AAI9RLY3-F1
#
_cell.length_a   1.000
_cell.length_b   1.000
_cell.length_c   1.000
_cell.angle_alpha   90.00
_cell.angle_beta   90.00
_cell.angle_gamma   90.00
#
_symmetry.space_group_name_H-M   'P 1'
#
loop_
_entity.id
_entity.type
_entity.pdbx_description
1 polymer ?
#
loop_
_entity_poly.entity_id
_entity_poly.type
_entity_poly.pdbx_seq_one_letter_code
_entity_poly.pdbx_strand_id
1 'polypeptide(L)'
;MFEIFVIKVNSDIVIKWLFSKVTIPIADIVAISTDDTYGGKEKQAIRLGMPYGTTDRVVIITKENIYILFTTNYVSIQKKLNAYINSF
;
A
#
# COMPACT_ATOMS: atom_id res chain seq x y z
N MET A 1 -1.04 15.08 11.45
CA MET A 1 -1.64 14.22 10.40
C MET A 1 -0.76 12.98 10.27
N PHE A 2 -1.31 11.78 10.39
CA PHE A 2 -0.53 10.54 10.35
C PHE A 2 -0.55 9.94 8.94
N GLU A 3 0.53 10.13 8.19
CA GLU A 3 0.65 9.73 6.79
C GLU A 3 1.27 8.35 6.62
N ILE A 4 0.94 7.67 5.51
CA ILE A 4 1.61 6.44 5.06
C ILE A 4 2.91 6.81 4.36
N PHE A 5 4.02 6.21 4.80
CA PHE A 5 5.30 6.33 4.14
C PHE A 5 5.62 5.07 3.35
N VAL A 6 6.02 5.25 2.09
CA VAL A 6 6.45 4.17 1.19
C VAL A 6 7.85 4.50 0.68
N ILE A 7 8.78 3.56 0.85
CA ILE A 7 10.20 3.73 0.52
C ILE A 7 10.72 2.44 -0.12
N LYS A 8 11.46 2.55 -1.22
CA LYS A 8 12.21 1.41 -1.79
C LYS A 8 13.56 1.28 -1.07
N VAL A 9 13.88 0.07 -0.62
CA VAL A 9 15.19 -0.27 -0.05
C VAL A 9 15.65 -1.54 -0.75
N ASN A 10 16.70 -1.42 -1.58
CA ASN A 10 17.18 -2.51 -2.43
C ASN A 10 16.05 -3.10 -3.30
N SER A 11 15.71 -4.37 -3.08
CA SER A 11 14.66 -5.11 -3.80
C SER A 11 13.33 -5.16 -3.04
N ASP A 12 13.19 -4.41 -1.94
CA ASP A 12 12.01 -4.40 -1.09
C ASP A 12 11.33 -3.04 -1.06
N ILE A 13 10.01 -3.06 -0.87
CA ILE A 13 9.20 -1.89 -0.52
C ILE A 13 8.92 -1.93 0.97
N VAL A 14 9.35 -0.89 1.67
CA VAL A 14 9.06 -0.69 3.09
C VAL A 14 7.92 0.31 3.23
N ILE A 15 6.84 -0.14 3.86
CA ILE A 15 5.67 0.66 4.17
C ILE A 15 5.64 0.91 5.67
N LYS A 16 5.51 2.17 6.08
CA LYS A 16 5.44 2.58 7.49
C LYS A 16 4.22 3.41 7.76
N TRP A 17 3.61 3.17 8.91
CA TRP A 17 2.54 4.00 9.45
C TRP A 17 2.55 3.93 10.97
N LEU A 18 2.79 5.08 11.63
CA LEU A 18 3.00 5.12 13.08
C LEU A 18 4.06 4.08 13.49
N PHE A 19 3.72 3.17 14.41
CA PHE A 19 4.59 2.10 14.88
C PHE A 19 4.53 0.82 14.01
N SER A 20 3.66 0.80 12.99
CA SER A 20 3.55 -0.32 12.06
C SER A 20 4.57 -0.21 10.94
N LYS A 21 5.25 -1.33 10.64
CA LYS A 21 6.17 -1.46 9.51
C LYS A 21 5.89 -2.79 8.81
N VAL A 22 5.74 -2.72 7.49
CA VAL A 22 5.66 -3.89 6.62
C VAL A 22 6.77 -3.79 5.58
N THR A 23 7.42 -4.90 5.30
CA THR A 23 8.40 -5.03 4.22
C THR A 23 7.83 -6.02 3.20
N ILE A 24 7.74 -5.61 1.94
CA ILE A 24 7.19 -6.42 0.85
C ILE A 24 8.29 -6.55 -0.22
N PRO A 25 8.75 -7.77 -0.55
CA PRO A 25 9.64 -7.97 -1.68
C PRO A 25 8.97 -7.54 -2.98
N ILE A 26 9.66 -6.77 -3.83
CA ILE A 26 9.07 -6.29 -5.10
C ILE A 26 8.68 -7.47 -6.00
N ALA A 27 9.48 -8.54 -5.98
CA ALA A 27 9.23 -9.76 -6.75
C ALA A 27 7.96 -10.52 -6.34
N ASP A 28 7.36 -10.17 -5.21
CA ASP A 28 6.11 -10.77 -4.74
C ASP A 28 4.88 -9.92 -5.06
N ILE A 29 5.06 -8.68 -5.52
CA ILE A 29 3.94 -7.81 -5.90
C ILE A 29 3.40 -8.26 -7.26
N VAL A 30 2.12 -8.62 -7.28
CA VAL A 30 1.41 -9.07 -8.47
C VAL A 30 0.66 -7.91 -9.12
N ALA A 31 0.02 -7.06 -8.32
CA ALA A 31 -0.77 -5.94 -8.82
C ALA A 31 -0.90 -4.81 -7.79
N ILE A 32 -1.12 -3.60 -8.30
CA ILE A 32 -1.50 -2.43 -7.52
C ILE A 32 -2.79 -1.86 -8.12
N SER A 33 -3.77 -1.58 -7.28
CA SER A 33 -5.06 -1.00 -7.69
C SER A 33 -5.59 -0.05 -6.63
N THR A 34 -6.79 0.49 -6.86
CA THR A 34 -7.58 1.20 -5.85
C THR A 34 -8.79 0.37 -5.44
N ASP A 35 -9.36 0.69 -4.28
CA ASP A 35 -10.62 0.12 -3.79
C ASP A 35 -11.60 1.25 -3.47
N ASP A 36 -12.82 1.15 -3.99
CA ASP A 36 -13.89 2.13 -3.82
C ASP A 36 -14.84 1.80 -2.65
N THR A 37 -14.63 0.68 -1.96
CA THR A 37 -15.38 0.30 -0.77
C THR A 37 -14.77 0.92 0.49
N TYR A 38 -15.62 1.30 1.45
CA TYR A 38 -15.17 1.99 2.66
C TYR A 38 -14.11 1.21 3.46
N GLY A 39 -14.33 -0.09 3.69
CA GLY A 39 -13.43 -0.94 4.48
C GLY A 39 -12.38 -1.70 3.66
N GLY A 40 -12.44 -1.60 2.33
CA GLY A 40 -11.75 -2.53 1.43
C GLY A 40 -12.53 -3.84 1.22
N LYS A 41 -12.55 -4.33 -0.02
CA LYS A 41 -13.31 -5.51 -0.46
C LYS A 41 -12.77 -6.80 0.16
N GLU A 42 -11.46 -6.93 0.28
CA GLU A 42 -10.82 -8.12 0.82
C GLU A 42 -10.87 -8.12 2.36
N LYS A 43 -11.54 -9.11 2.94
CA LYS A 43 -11.76 -9.20 4.39
C LYS A 43 -10.46 -9.47 5.13
N GLN A 44 -9.62 -10.35 4.58
CA GLN A 44 -8.37 -10.78 5.21
C GLN A 44 -7.19 -9.84 4.94
N ALA A 45 -7.43 -8.71 4.28
CA ALA A 45 -6.36 -7.79 3.93
C ALA A 45 -5.72 -7.16 5.17
N ILE A 46 -4.39 -7.05 5.13
CA ILE A 46 -3.60 -6.33 6.11
C ILE A 46 -3.81 -4.84 5.85
N ARG A 47 -4.33 -4.14 6.86
CA ARG A 47 -4.73 -2.73 6.76
C ARG A 47 -3.72 -1.82 7.44
N LEU A 48 -3.26 -0.80 6.72
CA LEU A 48 -2.41 0.26 7.27
C LEU A 48 -3.03 1.62 7.00
N GLY A 49 -3.04 2.49 8.00
CA GLY A 49 -3.67 3.80 7.89
C GLY A 49 -4.99 3.87 8.65
N MET A 50 -5.53 5.08 8.77
CA MET A 50 -6.85 5.30 9.34
C MET A 50 -7.93 5.20 8.26
N PRO A 51 -8.97 4.36 8.45
CA PRO A 51 -10.05 4.17 7.49
C PRO A 51 -11.07 5.30 7.56
N TYR A 52 -10.64 6.54 7.37
CA TYR A 52 -11.55 7.69 7.31
C TYR A 52 -12.35 7.70 6.00
N GLY A 53 -13.53 8.32 6.01
CA GLY A 53 -14.34 8.46 4.79
C GLY A 53 -13.67 9.30 3.70
N THR A 54 -12.73 10.17 4.09
CA THR A 54 -12.00 11.07 3.19
C THR A 54 -10.64 10.51 2.73
N THR A 55 -10.27 9.30 3.17
CA THR A 55 -9.08 8.62 2.64
C THR A 55 -9.46 7.72 1.49
N ASP A 56 -8.55 7.59 0.54
CA ASP A 56 -8.61 6.62 -0.54
C ASP A 56 -7.88 5.34 -0.12
N ARG A 57 -8.14 4.25 -0.85
CA ARG A 57 -7.54 2.93 -0.60
C ARG A 57 -6.62 2.55 -1.76
N VAL A 58 -5.34 2.37 -1.46
CA VAL A 58 -4.40 1.72 -2.38
C VAL A 58 -4.28 0.26 -1.99
N VAL A 59 -4.59 -0.63 -2.94
CA VAL A 59 -4.49 -2.07 -2.75
C VAL A 59 -3.19 -2.57 -3.36
N ILE A 60 -2.44 -3.34 -2.58
CA ILE A 60 -1.25 -4.07 -3.05
C ILE A 60 -1.54 -5.55 -2.92
N ILE A 61 -1.58 -6.25 -4.04
CA ILE A 61 -1.77 -7.70 -4.08
C ILE A 61 -0.39 -8.34 -4.22
N THR A 62 -0.03 -9.18 -3.26
CA THR A 62 1.16 -10.01 -3.34
C THR A 62 0.78 -11.48 -3.53
N LYS A 63 1.78 -12.36 -3.71
CA LYS A 63 1.56 -13.81 -3.83
C LYS A 63 0.85 -14.42 -2.61
N GLU A 64 1.07 -13.86 -1.42
CA GLU A 64 0.59 -14.45 -0.16
C GLU A 64 -0.42 -13.57 0.57
N ASN A 65 -0.35 -12.25 0.41
CA ASN A 65 -1.11 -11.30 1.20
C ASN A 65 -1.68 -10.17 0.36
N ILE A 66 -2.77 -9.59 0.83
CA ILE A 66 -3.34 -8.38 0.26
C ILE A 66 -3.20 -7.27 1.30
N TYR A 67 -2.68 -6.12 0.88
CA TYR A 67 -2.51 -4.94 1.72
C TYR A 67 -3.43 -3.83 1.25
N ILE A 68 -4.05 -3.14 2.20
CA ILE A 68 -4.89 -1.96 1.92
C ILE A 68 -4.32 -0.79 2.72
N LEU A 69 -3.86 0.21 1.98
CA LEU A 69 -3.30 1.44 2.52
C LEU A 69 -4.36 2.54 2.47
N PHE A 70 -4.75 3.06 3.63
CA PHE A 70 -5.62 4.22 3.74
C PHE A 70 -4.78 5.49 3.74
N THR A 71 -4.99 6.34 2.75
CA THR A 71 -4.20 7.56 2.55
C THR A 71 -5.01 8.67 1.90
N THR A 72 -4.71 9.93 2.22
CA THR A 72 -5.24 11.10 1.51
C THR A 72 -4.43 11.44 0.25
N ASN A 73 -3.34 10.70 -0.01
CA ASN A 73 -2.38 10.96 -1.08
C ASN A 73 -2.14 9.72 -1.96
N TYR A 74 -3.23 9.04 -2.32
CA TYR A 74 -3.16 7.75 -3.04
C TYR A 74 -2.43 7.88 -4.38
N VAL A 75 -2.63 8.97 -5.12
CA VAL A 75 -1.97 9.22 -6.41
C VAL A 75 -0.45 9.20 -6.27
N SER A 76 0.10 9.89 -5.27
CA SER A 76 1.54 9.91 -5.02
C SER A 76 2.07 8.54 -4.60
N ILE A 77 1.33 7.84 -3.75
CA ILE A 77 1.70 6.49 -3.31
C ILE A 77 1.70 5.50 -4.48
N GLN A 78 0.64 5.47 -5.30
CA GLN A 78 0.58 4.61 -6.48
C GLN A 78 1.69 4.92 -7.47
N LYS A 79 1.96 6.21 -7.73
CA LYS A 79 3.05 6.62 -8.62
C LYS A 79 4.40 6.12 -8.11
N LYS A 80 4.67 6.22 -6.81
CA LYS A 80 5.90 5.70 -6.19
C LYS A 80 6.00 4.18 -6.32
N LEU A 81 4.95 3.46 -5.94
CA LEU A 81 4.92 2.00 -6.01
C LEU A 81 5.13 1.49 -7.44
N ASN A 82 4.43 2.08 -8.42
CA ASN A 82 4.60 1.73 -9.84
C ASN A 82 6.01 2.05 -10.34
N ALA A 83 6.59 3.19 -9.94
CA ALA A 83 7.98 3.50 -10.28
C ALA A 83 8.94 2.45 -9.70
N TYR A 84 8.72 2.00 -8.46
CA TYR A 84 9.59 1.01 -7.82
C TYR A 84 9.57 -0.37 -8.49
N ILE A 85 8.40 -0.78 -8.99
CA ILE A 85 8.19 -2.05 -9.68
C ILE A 85 8.67 -2.01 -11.13
N ASN A 86 8.50 -0.89 -11.83
CA ASN A 86 8.86 -0.77 -13.25
C ASN A 86 10.32 -0.33 -13.49
N SER A 87 11.11 -0.07 -12.43
CA SER A 87 12.52 0.31 -12.55
C SER A 87 13.48 -0.89 -12.67
N PHE A 88 13.06 -1.98 -13.32
CA PHE A 88 13.91 -3.12 -13.66
C PHE A 88 14.25 -3.13 -15.15
#